data_AF-A0AAW2JTA2-F1
#
_entry.id   AF-A0AAW2JTA2-F1
#
_cell.length_a   1.000
_cell.length_b   1.000
_cell.length_c   1.000
_cell.angle_alpha   90.00
_cell.angle_beta   90.00
_cell.angle_gamma   90.00
#
_symmetry.space_group_name_H-M   'P 1'
#
loop_
_entity.id
_entity.type
_entity.pdbx_description
1 polymer ?
#
loop_
_entity_poly.entity_id
_entity_poly.type
_entity_poly.pdbx_seq_one_letter_code
_entity_poly.pdbx_strand_id
1 'polypeptide(L)'
;MRPLDEKETTLVFNKLHKFVGNNLKNIVLESQSHEGPDSNPGRYCFRLQKNRVYYVSESLIKRATNIKREKLVSLGTQIGKFTKAGKFHLTIQSLNLLAANAKHKVWLKPTSEMSFLYGNSVLKGGVGRITENIQVNDGVVVFSMSDVPLGFGDAAKEYGRIAVKMDPMGLWHRETRLAGYVGAICS
;
A
#
# COMPACT_ATOMS: atom_id res chain seq x y z
N MET A 1 -9.07 -7.17 18.03
CA MET A 1 -7.81 -6.72 17.40
C MET A 1 -6.67 -7.15 18.27
N ARG A 2 -5.69 -7.85 17.71
CA ARG A 2 -4.49 -8.27 18.44
C ARG A 2 -3.27 -7.47 17.95
N PRO A 3 -2.23 -7.28 18.79
CA PRO A 3 -0.92 -6.88 18.28
C PRO A 3 -0.38 -7.92 17.30
N LEU A 4 0.54 -7.51 16.43
CA LEU A 4 1.23 -8.42 15.53
C LEU A 4 2.31 -9.19 16.31
N ASP A 5 2.53 -10.44 15.95
CA ASP A 5 3.65 -11.21 16.48
C ASP A 5 4.97 -10.77 15.83
N GLU A 6 6.12 -11.11 16.41
CA GLU A 6 7.44 -10.72 15.89
C GLU A 6 7.67 -11.22 14.45
N LYS A 7 7.25 -12.46 14.16
CA LYS A 7 7.34 -13.07 12.82
C LYS A 7 6.49 -12.29 11.80
N GLU A 8 5.25 -11.96 12.17
CA GLU A 8 4.32 -11.23 11.31
C GLU A 8 4.81 -9.80 11.06
N THR A 9 5.31 -9.17 12.12
CA THR A 9 5.89 -7.83 12.11
C THR A 9 7.06 -7.78 11.13
N THR A 10 7.97 -8.76 11.19
CA THR A 10 9.11 -8.88 10.27
C THR A 10 8.65 -9.02 8.82
N LEU A 11 7.61 -9.81 8.53
CA LEU A 11 7.07 -9.97 7.18
C LEU A 11 6.46 -8.67 6.63
N VAL A 12 5.72 -7.92 7.46
CA VAL A 12 5.13 -6.64 7.09
C VAL A 12 6.23 -5.62 6.80
N PHE A 13 7.20 -5.48 7.71
CA PHE A 13 8.32 -4.55 7.55
C PHE A 13 9.18 -4.89 6.35
N ASN A 14 9.48 -6.17 6.11
CA ASN A 14 10.24 -6.59 4.92
C ASN A 14 9.53 -6.20 3.62
N LYS A 15 8.20 -6.38 3.53
CA LYS A 15 7.46 -5.99 2.32
C LYS A 15 7.37 -4.47 2.18
N LEU A 16 7.19 -3.71 3.26
CA LEU A 16 7.19 -2.25 3.22
C LEU A 16 8.58 -1.68 2.84
N HIS A 17 9.66 -2.29 3.34
CA HIS A 17 11.04 -1.90 3.05
C HIS A 17 11.36 -1.99 1.56
N LYS A 18 10.74 -2.93 0.83
CA LYS A 18 10.91 -3.02 -0.62
C LYS A 18 10.46 -1.78 -1.39
N PHE A 19 9.46 -1.04 -0.89
CA PHE A 19 8.92 0.15 -1.56
C PHE A 19 9.50 1.46 -1.03
N VAL A 20 9.76 1.52 0.28
CA VAL A 20 10.14 2.75 1.00
C VAL A 20 11.65 2.83 1.24
N GLY A 21 12.34 1.69 1.29
CA GLY A 21 13.73 1.61 1.72
C GLY A 21 13.93 2.15 3.13
N ASN A 22 14.90 3.06 3.30
CA ASN A 22 15.30 3.60 4.61
C ASN A 22 14.28 4.57 5.22
N ASN A 23 13.30 5.08 4.44
CA ASN A 23 12.31 6.06 4.90
C ASN A 23 11.19 5.45 5.78
N LEU A 24 11.26 4.15 6.11
CA LEU A 24 10.25 3.48 6.94
C LEU A 24 10.13 4.08 8.34
N LYS A 25 11.24 4.62 8.86
CA LYS A 25 11.26 5.29 10.17
C LYS A 25 10.27 6.45 10.19
N ASN A 26 10.17 7.22 9.10
CA ASN A 26 9.28 8.39 9.05
C ASN A 26 7.80 7.97 9.04
N ILE A 27 7.46 6.86 8.36
CA ILE A 27 6.09 6.34 8.31
C ILE A 27 5.62 5.82 9.68
N VAL A 28 6.50 5.17 10.44
CA VAL A 28 6.12 4.50 11.70
C VAL A 28 6.35 5.37 12.93
N LEU A 29 7.34 6.28 12.90
CA LEU A 29 7.78 7.05 14.06
C LEU A 29 7.39 8.54 14.00
N GLU A 30 7.30 9.14 12.80
CA GLU A 30 7.15 10.61 12.66
C GLU A 30 5.78 11.08 12.15
N SER A 31 4.92 10.16 11.68
CA SER A 31 3.53 10.50 11.36
C SER A 31 2.81 10.91 12.65
N GLN A 32 2.78 12.20 12.95
CA GLN A 32 2.02 12.76 14.05
C GLN A 32 0.54 12.63 13.68
N SER A 33 -0.20 11.76 14.37
CA SER A 33 -1.64 11.69 14.16
C SER A 33 -2.28 13.00 14.65
N HIS A 34 -2.74 13.82 13.71
CA HIS A 34 -3.59 14.98 13.98
C HIS A 34 -5.08 14.58 14.07
N GLU A 35 -5.38 13.28 13.96
CA GLU A 35 -6.73 12.73 14.03
C GLU A 35 -7.13 12.49 15.49
N GLY A 36 -7.50 13.58 16.17
CA GLY A 36 -8.12 13.53 17.50
C GLY A 36 -8.18 14.90 18.18
N PRO A 37 -9.10 15.10 19.14
CA PRO A 37 -9.16 16.29 20.00
C PRO A 37 -8.08 16.28 21.10
N ASP A 38 -7.21 15.27 21.14
CA ASP A 38 -6.21 15.09 22.19
C ASP A 38 -4.98 15.95 21.91
N SER A 39 -4.57 16.76 22.89
CA SER A 39 -3.47 17.74 22.78
C SER A 39 -2.08 17.13 22.53
N ASN A 40 -1.93 15.80 22.59
CA ASN A 40 -0.67 15.09 22.31
C ASN A 40 -0.79 14.32 20.99
N PRO A 41 0.14 14.50 20.04
CA PRO A 41 0.15 13.72 18.81
C PRO A 41 0.36 12.24 19.14
N GLY A 42 -0.70 11.45 18.97
CA GLY A 42 -0.64 10.01 19.20
C GLY A 42 0.29 9.34 18.19
N ARG A 43 0.90 8.21 18.60
CA ARG A 43 1.69 7.37 17.69
C ARG A 43 0.75 6.47 16.87
N TYR A 44 1.18 6.12 15.66
CA TYR A 44 0.52 5.07 14.90
C TYR A 44 1.01 3.69 15.31
N CYS A 45 0.11 2.71 15.31
CA CYS A 45 0.41 1.32 15.63
C CYS A 45 -0.19 0.38 14.58
N PHE A 46 0.49 -0.72 14.32
CA PHE A 46 -0.05 -1.80 13.52
C PHE A 46 -0.91 -2.74 14.38
N ARG A 47 -2.11 -3.06 13.91
CA ARG A 47 -3.01 -4.02 14.57
C ARG A 47 -3.53 -5.03 13.56
N LEU A 48 -3.67 -6.28 14.03
CA LEU A 48 -4.17 -7.37 13.21
C LEU A 48 -5.60 -7.73 13.60
N GLN A 49 -6.45 -7.87 12.59
CA GLN A 49 -7.86 -8.24 12.72
C GLN A 49 -8.30 -9.02 11.48
N LYS A 50 -8.87 -10.24 11.66
CA LYS A 50 -9.34 -11.10 10.56
C LYS A 50 -8.29 -11.27 9.42
N ASN A 51 -7.03 -11.51 9.79
CA ASN A 51 -5.87 -11.60 8.88
C ASN A 51 -5.55 -10.33 8.06
N ARG A 52 -6.13 -9.18 8.42
CA ARG A 52 -5.82 -7.88 7.83
C ARG A 52 -5.04 -7.05 8.83
N VAL A 53 -4.02 -6.36 8.32
CA VAL A 53 -3.15 -5.47 9.09
C VAL A 53 -3.61 -4.05 8.83
N TYR A 54 -3.91 -3.35 9.91
CA TYR A 54 -4.37 -1.96 9.91
C TYR A 54 -3.32 -1.07 10.55
N TYR A 55 -3.13 0.11 9.96
CA TYR A 55 -2.33 1.22 10.47
C TYR A 55 -3.29 2.26 11.05
N VAL A 56 -3.24 2.44 12.37
CA VAL A 56 -4.23 3.19 13.14
C VAL A 56 -3.54 3.97 14.25
N SER A 57 -4.04 5.16 14.58
CA SER A 57 -3.57 5.92 15.75
C SER A 57 -3.94 5.20 17.06
N GLU A 58 -3.09 5.36 18.07
CA GLU A 58 -3.33 4.75 19.39
C GLU A 58 -4.66 5.23 20.01
N SER A 59 -5.03 6.50 19.81
CA SER A 59 -6.29 7.08 20.30
C SER A 59 -7.51 6.39 19.70
N LEU A 60 -7.49 6.08 18.39
CA LEU A 60 -8.56 5.33 17.74
C LEU A 60 -8.63 3.89 18.25
N ILE A 61 -7.48 3.25 18.53
CA ILE A 61 -7.46 1.90 19.10
C ILE A 61 -8.10 1.88 20.50
N LYS A 62 -7.80 2.87 21.35
CA LYS A 62 -8.40 2.99 22.68
C LYS A 62 -9.93 3.05 22.61
N ARG A 63 -10.47 3.86 21.69
CA ARG A 63 -11.93 3.97 21.47
C ARG A 63 -12.53 2.71 20.85
N ALA A 64 -11.80 2.06 19.95
CA ALA A 64 -12.24 0.82 19.31
C ALA A 64 -12.36 -0.37 20.28
N THR A 65 -11.77 -0.30 21.47
CA THR A 65 -11.93 -1.34 22.51
C THR A 65 -13.39 -1.51 22.96
N ASN A 66 -14.21 -0.47 22.84
CA ASN A 66 -15.62 -0.50 23.22
C ASN A 66 -16.52 -1.24 22.19
N ILE A 67 -15.97 -1.61 21.03
CA ILE A 67 -16.71 -2.29 19.96
C ILE A 67 -16.32 -3.78 19.93
N LYS A 68 -17.34 -4.65 19.96
CA LYS A 68 -17.13 -6.11 19.85
C LYS A 68 -16.40 -6.47 18.55
N ARG A 69 -15.49 -7.45 18.63
CA ARG A 69 -14.61 -7.90 17.52
C ARG A 69 -15.37 -8.31 16.26
N GLU A 70 -16.57 -8.85 16.42
CA GLU A 70 -17.42 -9.31 15.31
C GLU A 70 -17.97 -8.14 14.48
N LYS A 71 -18.42 -7.09 15.17
CA LYS A 71 -18.98 -5.87 14.57
C LYS A 71 -17.91 -4.95 13.99
N LEU A 72 -16.65 -5.15 14.36
CA LEU A 72 -15.54 -4.35 13.88
C LEU A 72 -15.05 -4.82 12.51
N VAL A 73 -15.41 -4.07 11.46
CA VAL A 73 -15.11 -4.37 10.06
C VAL A 73 -13.72 -3.87 9.65
N SER A 74 -13.44 -2.58 9.82
CA SER A 74 -12.17 -1.92 9.50
C SER A 74 -11.89 -0.78 10.49
N LEU A 75 -10.62 -0.41 10.63
CA LEU A 75 -10.19 0.76 11.40
C LEU A 75 -8.95 1.36 10.75
N GLY A 76 -8.94 2.68 10.59
CA GLY A 76 -7.83 3.41 9.97
C GLY A 76 -7.52 2.89 8.56
N THR A 77 -6.24 2.83 8.22
CA THR A 77 -5.79 2.45 6.88
C THR A 77 -5.39 0.98 6.84
N GLN A 78 -6.00 0.18 5.96
CA GLN A 78 -5.55 -1.20 5.76
C GLN A 78 -4.24 -1.21 4.96
N ILE A 79 -3.20 -1.78 5.55
CA ILE A 79 -1.91 -1.91 4.88
C ILE A 79 -1.89 -3.14 3.98
N GLY A 80 -2.42 -4.25 4.51
CA GLY A 80 -2.37 -5.50 3.80
C GLY A 80 -3.13 -6.62 4.48
N LYS A 81 -3.03 -7.81 3.89
CA LYS A 81 -3.61 -9.04 4.41
C LYS A 81 -2.60 -10.18 4.37
N PHE A 82 -2.69 -11.06 5.34
CA PHE A 82 -2.00 -12.34 5.33
C PHE A 82 -2.82 -13.35 4.54
N THR A 83 -2.16 -14.09 3.65
CA THR A 83 -2.77 -15.24 3.00
C THR A 83 -2.77 -16.45 3.94
N LYS A 84 -3.58 -17.45 3.61
CA LYS A 84 -3.57 -18.74 4.33
C LYS A 84 -2.19 -19.41 4.31
N ALA A 85 -1.39 -19.12 3.29
CA ALA A 85 0.01 -19.57 3.16
C ALA A 85 1.02 -18.75 3.99
N GLY A 86 0.56 -17.80 4.83
CA GLY A 86 1.43 -16.99 5.70
C GLY A 86 2.17 -15.85 5.00
N LYS A 87 1.91 -15.59 3.71
CA LYS A 87 2.56 -14.50 2.97
C LYS A 87 1.79 -13.19 3.14
N PHE A 88 2.50 -12.11 3.45
CA PHE A 88 1.93 -10.77 3.55
C PHE A 88 1.75 -10.12 2.18
N HIS A 89 0.54 -9.63 1.89
CA HIS A 89 0.20 -8.94 0.65
C HIS A 89 -0.29 -7.53 0.95
N LEU A 90 0.26 -6.55 0.26
CA LEU A 90 -0.16 -5.15 0.36
C LEU A 90 -1.52 -4.94 -0.33
N THR A 91 -2.30 -4.01 0.20
CA THR A 91 -3.57 -3.57 -0.39
C THR A 91 -3.41 -2.16 -0.95
N ILE A 92 -4.18 -1.80 -1.99
CA ILE A 92 -4.18 -0.45 -2.60
C ILE A 92 -4.40 0.67 -1.57
N GLN A 93 -5.09 0.41 -0.45
CA GLN A 93 -5.35 1.44 0.58
C GLN A 93 -4.06 1.98 1.20
N SER A 94 -2.97 1.20 1.21
CA SER A 94 -1.65 1.65 1.65
C SER A 94 -0.94 2.57 0.66
N LEU A 95 -1.49 2.75 -0.54
CA LEU A 95 -0.85 3.47 -1.64
C LEU A 95 -0.55 4.92 -1.27
N ASN A 96 -1.47 5.64 -0.63
CA ASN A 96 -1.22 7.03 -0.25
C ASN A 96 -0.05 7.17 0.73
N LEU A 97 0.03 6.28 1.73
CA LEU A 97 1.12 6.28 2.70
C LEU A 97 2.47 5.95 2.05
N LEU A 98 2.47 4.99 1.12
CA LEU A 98 3.67 4.53 0.44
C LEU A 98 4.13 5.48 -0.67
N ALA A 99 3.20 6.09 -1.42
CA ALA A 99 3.48 6.97 -2.53
C ALA A 99 4.29 8.21 -2.12
N ALA A 100 4.00 8.78 -0.96
CA ALA A 100 4.73 9.93 -0.41
C ALA A 100 6.22 9.62 -0.17
N ASN A 101 6.52 8.41 0.30
CA ASN A 101 7.85 8.01 0.76
C ASN A 101 8.53 6.96 -0.13
N ALA A 102 7.96 6.69 -1.31
CA ALA A 102 8.45 5.64 -2.21
C ALA A 102 9.85 5.98 -2.74
N LYS A 103 10.76 5.03 -2.61
CA LYS A 103 12.14 5.14 -3.12
C LYS A 103 12.18 5.06 -4.64
N HIS A 104 11.40 4.14 -5.22
CA HIS A 104 11.35 3.89 -6.65
C HIS A 104 9.97 4.22 -7.21
N LYS A 105 9.93 5.19 -8.12
CA LYS A 105 8.72 5.69 -8.76
C LYS A 105 8.78 5.49 -10.27
N VAL A 106 7.64 5.13 -10.87
CA VAL A 106 7.46 4.95 -12.30
C VAL A 106 6.24 5.74 -12.75
N TRP A 107 6.37 6.56 -13.79
CA TRP A 107 5.28 7.32 -14.36
C TRP A 107 4.83 6.67 -15.67
N LEU A 108 3.53 6.44 -15.79
CA LEU A 108 2.91 5.87 -16.98
C LEU A 108 2.42 6.96 -17.93
N LYS A 109 2.57 6.70 -19.22
CA LYS A 109 1.90 7.50 -20.25
C LYS A 109 0.39 7.25 -20.21
N PRO A 110 -0.44 8.24 -20.61
CA PRO A 110 -1.90 8.08 -20.66
C PRO A 110 -2.35 6.87 -21.49
N THR A 111 -1.60 6.51 -22.55
CA THR A 111 -1.90 5.36 -23.41
C THR A 111 -1.85 4.01 -22.69
N SER A 112 -1.05 3.90 -21.62
CA SER A 112 -0.87 2.65 -20.86
C SER A 112 -1.47 2.70 -19.46
N GLU A 113 -1.91 3.87 -19.02
CA GLU A 113 -2.58 4.07 -17.73
C GLU A 113 -3.87 3.24 -17.62
N MET A 114 -4.76 3.31 -18.62
CA MET A 114 -5.97 2.48 -18.62
C MET A 114 -5.64 0.98 -18.60
N SER A 115 -4.66 0.54 -19.38
CA SER A 115 -4.25 -0.87 -19.42
C SER A 115 -3.76 -1.35 -18.04
N PHE A 116 -2.97 -0.53 -17.35
CA PHE A 116 -2.52 -0.80 -15.99
C PHE A 116 -3.69 -0.83 -15.00
N LEU A 117 -4.61 0.13 -15.10
CA LEU A 117 -5.83 0.16 -14.30
C LEU A 117 -6.74 -1.04 -14.58
N TYR A 118 -6.66 -1.68 -15.74
CA TYR A 118 -7.37 -2.95 -16.01
C TYR A 118 -6.65 -4.18 -15.48
N GLY A 119 -5.41 -4.02 -15.00
CA GLY A 119 -4.61 -5.07 -14.37
C GLY A 119 -3.64 -5.76 -15.32
N ASN A 120 -3.37 -5.15 -16.48
CA ASN A 120 -2.35 -5.61 -17.38
C ASN A 120 -0.96 -5.12 -16.94
N SER A 121 0.06 -5.90 -17.27
CA SER A 121 1.45 -5.47 -17.10
C SER A 121 1.77 -4.30 -18.04
N VAL A 122 2.65 -3.42 -17.59
CA VAL A 122 3.09 -2.28 -18.40
C VAL A 122 4.30 -2.66 -19.23
N LEU A 123 4.19 -2.45 -20.55
CA LEU A 123 5.30 -2.59 -21.49
C LEU A 123 6.18 -1.34 -21.51
N LYS A 124 7.44 -1.50 -21.95
CA LYS A 124 8.43 -0.42 -22.05
C LYS A 124 7.91 0.83 -22.79
N GLY A 125 7.11 0.66 -23.84
CA GLY A 125 6.55 1.78 -24.62
C GLY A 125 5.56 2.66 -23.82
N GLY A 126 4.95 2.08 -22.79
CA GLY A 126 3.98 2.72 -21.89
C GLY A 126 4.57 3.46 -20.71
N VAL A 127 5.86 3.26 -20.42
CA VAL A 127 6.56 3.98 -19.35
C VAL A 127 7.00 5.34 -19.87
N GLY A 128 6.65 6.40 -19.15
CA GLY A 128 7.03 7.79 -19.44
C GLY A 128 8.33 8.17 -18.75
N ARG A 129 8.35 8.10 -17.41
CA ARG A 129 9.52 8.40 -16.58
C ARG A 129 9.77 7.27 -15.59
N ILE A 130 11.03 7.06 -15.24
CA ILE A 130 11.42 6.02 -14.30
C ILE A 130 12.55 6.53 -13.41
N THR A 131 12.51 6.15 -12.14
CA THR A 131 13.61 6.42 -11.21
C THR A 131 14.82 5.55 -11.56
N GLU A 132 16.02 6.07 -11.44
CA GLU A 132 17.25 5.32 -11.68
C GLU A 132 17.52 4.29 -10.56
N ASN A 133 18.47 3.37 -10.80
CA ASN A 133 18.94 2.37 -9.82
C ASN A 133 17.87 1.38 -9.32
N ILE A 134 16.87 1.07 -10.13
CA ILE A 134 15.90 0.02 -9.82
C ILE A 134 16.48 -1.34 -10.22
N GLN A 135 16.58 -2.26 -9.25
CA GLN A 135 17.00 -3.63 -9.49
C GLN A 135 15.80 -4.52 -9.83
N VAL A 136 16.11 -5.73 -10.30
CA VAL A 136 15.07 -6.73 -10.55
C VAL A 136 14.44 -7.12 -9.22
N ASN A 137 13.11 -7.23 -9.19
CA ASN A 137 12.33 -7.61 -8.00
C ASN A 137 12.22 -6.52 -6.92
N ASP A 138 12.67 -5.30 -7.24
CA ASP A 138 12.40 -4.12 -6.41
C ASP A 138 10.92 -3.72 -6.53
N GLY A 139 10.36 -3.27 -5.41
CA GLY A 139 9.01 -2.74 -5.35
C GLY A 139 8.98 -1.32 -5.89
N VAL A 140 8.12 -1.07 -6.87
CA VAL A 140 7.93 0.25 -7.49
C VAL A 140 6.51 0.75 -7.26
N VAL A 141 6.38 2.06 -7.03
CA VAL A 141 5.09 2.74 -7.00
C VAL A 141 4.84 3.40 -8.36
N VAL A 142 3.66 3.13 -8.90
CA VAL A 142 3.24 3.58 -10.22
C VAL A 142 2.41 4.85 -10.08
N PHE A 143 2.76 5.87 -10.86
CA PHE A 143 2.11 7.16 -10.94
C PHE A 143 1.61 7.39 -12.37
N SER A 144 0.58 8.23 -12.51
CA SER A 144 0.23 8.86 -13.78
C SER A 144 1.19 10.04 -14.05
N MET A 145 1.24 10.54 -15.29
CA MET A 145 2.00 11.75 -15.64
C MET A 145 1.58 13.00 -14.85
N SER A 146 0.40 12.97 -14.23
CA SER A 146 -0.15 14.02 -13.35
C SER A 146 0.24 13.85 -11.87
N ASP A 147 1.23 13.01 -11.56
CA ASP A 147 1.67 12.69 -10.19
C ASP A 147 0.58 12.06 -9.30
N VAL A 148 -0.45 11.47 -9.91
CA VAL A 148 -1.48 10.70 -9.20
C VAL A 148 -0.99 9.26 -8.99
N PRO A 149 -0.96 8.73 -7.75
CA PRO A 149 -0.55 7.35 -7.51
C PRO A 149 -1.62 6.37 -8.00
N LEU A 150 -1.24 5.44 -8.88
CA LEU A 150 -2.14 4.48 -9.52
C LEU A 150 -2.10 3.11 -8.84
N GLY A 151 -0.94 2.69 -8.37
CA GLY A 151 -0.79 1.38 -7.73
C GLY A 151 0.64 0.96 -7.46
N PHE A 152 0.81 -0.32 -7.17
CA PHE A 152 2.09 -0.97 -6.95
C PHE A 152 2.44 -1.87 -8.11
N GLY A 153 3.74 -2.11 -8.29
CA GLY A 153 4.17 -3.32 -8.97
C GLY A 153 5.61 -3.65 -8.63
N ASP A 154 6.07 -4.75 -9.20
CA ASP A 154 7.44 -5.19 -9.06
C ASP A 154 8.19 -4.96 -10.37
N ALA A 155 9.44 -4.54 -10.25
CA ALA A 155 10.30 -4.31 -11.40
C ALA A 155 10.78 -5.65 -11.99
N ALA A 156 10.32 -5.98 -13.19
CA ALA A 156 10.82 -7.13 -13.96
C ALA A 156 11.80 -6.67 -15.05
N LYS A 157 12.90 -7.39 -15.22
CA LYS A 157 13.90 -7.13 -16.27
C LYS A 157 13.66 -8.10 -17.41
N GLU A 158 12.90 -7.67 -18.40
CA GLU A 158 12.77 -8.37 -19.68
C GLU A 158 13.17 -7.38 -20.78
N TYR A 159 14.19 -7.74 -21.58
CA TYR A 159 14.73 -6.95 -22.69
C TYR A 159 15.02 -5.47 -22.37
N GLY A 160 15.87 -5.25 -21.37
CA GLY A 160 16.61 -3.99 -21.24
C GLY A 160 15.84 -2.78 -20.72
N ARG A 161 14.65 -2.93 -20.10
CA ARG A 161 14.02 -1.96 -19.17
C ARG A 161 12.79 -2.55 -18.47
N ILE A 162 12.37 -1.90 -17.39
CA ILE A 162 11.52 -2.43 -16.32
C ILE A 162 10.07 -2.63 -16.77
N ALA A 163 9.57 -3.86 -16.74
CA ALA A 163 8.15 -4.16 -16.81
C ALA A 163 7.57 -4.13 -15.40
N VAL A 164 6.50 -3.36 -15.19
CA VAL A 164 5.80 -3.34 -13.91
C VAL A 164 4.84 -4.50 -13.90
N LYS A 165 5.19 -5.56 -13.17
CA LYS A 165 4.28 -6.69 -12.97
C LYS A 165 3.34 -6.34 -11.83
N MET A 166 2.03 -6.41 -12.12
CA MET A 166 1.02 -6.26 -11.08
C MET A 166 1.06 -7.49 -10.15
N ASP A 167 0.94 -7.25 -8.84
CA ASP A 167 0.85 -8.34 -7.86
C ASP A 167 -0.41 -9.21 -8.19
N PRO A 168 -0.27 -10.52 -8.49
CA PRO A 168 -1.32 -11.35 -9.10
C PRO A 168 -2.64 -11.43 -8.31
N MET A 169 -2.59 -11.13 -7.02
CA MET A 169 -3.74 -11.18 -6.12
C MET A 169 -4.47 -9.84 -5.94
N GLY A 170 -3.96 -8.76 -6.55
CA GLY A 170 -4.71 -7.49 -6.70
C GLY A 170 -6.00 -7.65 -7.52
N LEU A 171 -6.14 -8.75 -8.26
CA LEU A 171 -7.34 -9.12 -9.02
C LEU A 171 -8.50 -9.68 -8.16
N TRP A 172 -8.24 -10.12 -6.91
CA TRP A 172 -9.28 -10.71 -6.05
C TRP A 172 -10.07 -9.70 -5.22
N HIS A 173 -9.74 -8.41 -5.34
CA HIS A 173 -10.67 -7.33 -5.00
C HIS A 173 -10.88 -6.49 -6.26
N ARG A 174 -11.81 -6.94 -7.12
CA ARG A 174 -12.31 -6.13 -8.25
C ARG A 174 -12.90 -4.78 -7.78
N GLU A 175 -13.13 -4.59 -6.48
CA GLU A 175 -13.62 -3.36 -5.85
C GLU A 175 -12.52 -2.38 -5.40
N THR A 176 -11.25 -2.78 -5.27
CA THR A 176 -10.21 -1.90 -4.71
C THR A 176 -9.26 -1.39 -5.80
N ARG A 177 -9.82 -0.67 -6.77
CA ARG A 177 -9.08 0.29 -7.61
C ARG A 177 -9.57 1.69 -7.28
N LEU A 178 -8.78 2.73 -7.56
CA LEU A 178 -9.25 4.12 -7.52
C LEU A 178 -10.56 4.29 -8.31
N ALA A 179 -10.69 3.61 -9.46
CA ALA A 179 -11.94 3.55 -10.22
C ALA A 179 -13.13 2.94 -9.45
N GLY A 180 -12.90 1.92 -8.62
CA GLY A 180 -13.93 1.33 -7.75
C GLY A 180 -14.27 2.22 -6.55
N TYR A 181 -13.28 2.92 -5.99
CA TYR A 181 -13.48 3.86 -4.88
C TYR A 181 -14.21 5.14 -5.32
N VAL A 182 -13.93 5.67 -6.51
CA VAL A 182 -14.63 6.84 -7.06
C VAL A 182 -16.09 6.51 -7.42
N GLY A 183 -16.35 5.29 -7.92
CA GLY A 183 -17.73 4.82 -8.16
C GLY A 183 -18.58 4.72 -6.89
N ALA A 184 -17.97 4.32 -5.75
CA ALA A 184 -18.67 4.17 -4.48
C ALA A 184 -18.96 5.50 -3.74
N ILE A 185 -18.35 6.62 -4.15
CA ILE A 185 -18.59 7.95 -3.54
C ILE A 185 -19.71 8.71 -4.29
N CYS A 186 -19.98 8.35 -5.55
CA CYS A 186 -21.05 8.95 -6.38
C CYS A 186 -22.32 8.09 -6.49
N SER A 187 -22.50 7.07 -5.64
CA SER A 187 -23.68 6.20 -5.61
C SER A 187 -24.45 6.33 -4.30
#